data_AF-A0A940MQN6-F1
#
_entry.id   AF-A0A940MQN6-F1
#
_cell.length_a   1.000
_cell.length_b   1.000
_cell.length_c   1.000
_cell.angle_alpha   90.00
_cell.angle_beta   90.00
_cell.angle_gamma   90.00
#
_symmetry.space_group_name_H-M   'P 1'
#
loop_
_entity.id
_entity.type
_entity.pdbx_description
1 polymer ?
#
loop_
_entity_poly.entity_id
_entity_poly.type
_entity_poly.pdbx_seq_one_letter_code
_entity_poly.pdbx_strand_id
1 'polypeptide(L)'
;MKHLGRTAPVAALCKGVKVPASPFLNETRIRRMEEGRYEGDEIAGALAVVREGDRVLELGAGLGIVGAVVARNARPEAVLSFEANPNLLPYIQALYKINGLEDVMEVRNAVVLASEARPEAVAFHLRNSFLGSSLTDTGKRETTPIEVPTAGWADLVRGFRPDVLILDIEGAELDLLRDGDLTGIRAIVIEFHPDLYGKPGTSACKDALRAAGFRKRDAVSTRFVWTCEREDLNAQPPHPSGGWSEEIVEVERPVVVPPAKRSHVQVTGVLDANGHPVSHAGHWQKERLMTHPPAMPRATERLPGRWLWGGVLWRYFPHYITESITRLWALDRIDAAGLDGILYVPKNPKRDEALPGFHMAFLRCMGCSLPMHIARAPVQADVLVVPGQGFGLGEISRGTEAFRRAISNRFGRGIEPEGPERLYVSRSKLGANRGALLGEPILERLLEAEGYAVFHPQEHPLDVQIARYRAARKVIAVEGSALHFYAYAAGRDADVAMILRRRSVSTGFISTHVESFTGRAPLWIDTLRRRWRSKESARSRLAIGEPDFAEMQKQLIAGGFIAGGPAWPQPLEAEMQALLGPNYRLD
;
A
#
# COMPACT_ATOMS: atom_id res chain seq x y z
N MET A 1 -9.54 -45.17 -37.60
CA MET A 1 -10.57 -44.25 -38.15
C MET A 1 -11.87 -44.99 -38.43
N LYS A 2 -12.82 -45.02 -37.48
CA LYS A 2 -14.26 -45.28 -37.67
C LYS A 2 -14.94 -44.91 -36.33
N HIS A 3 -15.96 -44.06 -36.38
CA HIS A 3 -16.74 -43.46 -35.26
C HIS A 3 -16.43 -42.01 -34.84
N LEU A 4 -16.17 -41.07 -35.76
CA LEU A 4 -16.42 -39.64 -35.49
C LEU A 4 -17.74 -39.24 -36.15
N GLY A 5 -18.83 -39.18 -35.38
CA GLY A 5 -20.14 -38.76 -35.88
C GLY A 5 -21.31 -38.93 -34.91
N ARG A 6 -21.18 -39.70 -33.82
CA ARG A 6 -22.12 -39.67 -32.69
C ARG A 6 -21.46 -38.93 -31.54
N THR A 7 -22.15 -37.92 -30.97
CA THR A 7 -21.77 -37.33 -29.68
C THR A 7 -21.65 -38.45 -28.65
N ALA A 8 -20.48 -38.58 -28.02
CA ALA A 8 -20.25 -39.58 -26.99
C ALA A 8 -21.32 -39.45 -25.88
N PRO A 9 -21.84 -40.56 -25.33
CA PRO A 9 -22.83 -40.49 -24.26
C PRO A 9 -22.24 -39.78 -23.04
N VAL A 10 -23.08 -39.02 -22.33
CA VAL A 10 -22.68 -38.37 -21.08
C VAL A 10 -22.55 -39.45 -20.00
N ALA A 11 -21.39 -39.51 -19.35
CA ALA A 11 -21.08 -40.49 -18.31
C ALA A 11 -21.25 -39.94 -16.89
N ALA A 12 -21.10 -38.63 -16.69
CA ALA A 12 -21.27 -37.98 -15.39
C ALA A 12 -21.70 -36.52 -15.55
N LEU A 13 -22.23 -35.93 -14.47
CA LEU A 13 -22.48 -34.50 -14.36
C LEU A 13 -21.67 -33.95 -13.17
N CYS A 14 -20.70 -33.07 -13.43
CA CYS A 14 -19.90 -32.44 -12.39
C CYS A 14 -20.17 -30.94 -12.33
N LYS A 15 -20.80 -30.44 -11.25
CA LYS A 15 -21.12 -29.00 -11.07
C LYS A 15 -21.77 -28.35 -12.31
N GLY A 16 -22.68 -29.09 -12.95
CA GLY A 16 -23.39 -28.67 -14.16
C GLY A 16 -22.68 -28.95 -15.48
N VAL A 17 -21.41 -29.37 -15.48
CA VAL A 17 -20.65 -29.77 -16.68
C VAL A 17 -20.93 -31.22 -17.02
N LYS A 18 -21.32 -31.49 -18.27
CA LYS A 18 -21.52 -32.84 -18.81
C LYS A 18 -20.16 -33.44 -19.17
N VAL A 19 -19.83 -34.59 -18.58
CA VAL A 19 -18.57 -35.29 -18.86
C VAL A 19 -18.85 -36.43 -19.86
N PRO A 20 -18.18 -36.48 -21.02
CA PRO A 20 -18.37 -37.56 -21.99
C PRO A 20 -17.74 -38.87 -21.50
N ALA A 21 -18.32 -40.02 -21.89
CA ALA A 21 -17.73 -41.32 -21.65
C ALA A 21 -16.33 -41.42 -22.27
N SER A 22 -15.37 -41.94 -21.52
CA SER A 22 -14.00 -42.20 -22.00
C SER A 22 -13.41 -43.45 -21.34
N PRO A 23 -12.36 -44.06 -21.93
CA PRO A 23 -11.63 -45.17 -21.31
C PRO A 23 -10.97 -44.81 -19.98
N PHE A 24 -10.88 -43.52 -19.66
CA PHE A 24 -10.31 -43.00 -18.43
C PHE A 24 -11.33 -42.85 -17.29
N LEU A 25 -12.61 -43.14 -17.54
CA LEU A 25 -13.65 -43.13 -16.51
C LEU A 25 -13.96 -44.53 -16.02
N ASN A 26 -13.97 -44.71 -14.70
CA ASN A 26 -14.52 -45.88 -14.04
C ASN A 26 -15.68 -45.45 -13.12
N GLU A 27 -16.45 -46.41 -12.62
CA GLU A 27 -17.63 -46.13 -11.78
C GLU A 27 -17.29 -45.28 -10.54
N THR A 28 -16.11 -45.47 -9.96
CA THR A 28 -15.67 -44.68 -8.80
C THR A 28 -15.39 -43.23 -9.17
N ARG A 29 -14.73 -42.97 -10.31
CA ARG A 29 -14.49 -41.62 -10.82
C ARG A 29 -15.80 -40.91 -11.18
N ILE A 30 -16.71 -41.61 -11.86
CA ILE A 30 -18.05 -41.11 -12.19
C ILE A 30 -18.78 -40.68 -10.92
N ARG A 31 -18.86 -41.57 -9.91
CA ARG A 31 -19.49 -41.25 -8.63
C ARG A 31 -18.85 -40.03 -7.95
N ARG A 32 -17.51 -39.95 -7.93
CA ARG A 32 -16.81 -38.78 -7.36
C ARG A 32 -17.12 -37.49 -8.11
N MET A 33 -17.28 -37.53 -9.44
CA MET A 33 -17.66 -36.37 -10.24
C MET A 33 -19.08 -35.89 -9.90
N GLU A 34 -20.03 -36.82 -9.81
CA GLU A 34 -21.42 -36.53 -9.46
C GLU A 34 -21.57 -35.97 -8.04
N GLU A 35 -20.76 -36.47 -7.10
CA GLU A 35 -20.69 -35.96 -5.73
C GLU A 35 -19.87 -34.66 -5.60
N GLY A 36 -19.24 -34.18 -6.68
CA GLY A 36 -18.37 -33.00 -6.67
C GLY A 36 -17.08 -33.17 -5.87
N ARG A 37 -16.58 -34.40 -5.73
CA ARG A 37 -15.35 -34.79 -5.01
C ARG A 37 -14.17 -35.12 -5.95
N TYR A 38 -14.41 -35.21 -7.25
CA TYR A 38 -13.34 -35.32 -8.24
C TYR A 38 -12.70 -33.93 -8.43
N GLU A 39 -11.39 -33.81 -8.21
CA GLU A 39 -10.66 -32.51 -8.22
C GLU A 39 -11.40 -31.43 -7.40
N GLY A 40 -11.98 -31.85 -6.27
CA GLY A 40 -12.93 -31.05 -5.52
C GLY A 40 -12.30 -29.84 -4.83
N ASP A 41 -11.05 -29.97 -4.40
CA ASP A 41 -10.31 -28.90 -3.72
C ASP A 41 -9.89 -27.82 -4.75
N GLU A 42 -9.43 -28.24 -5.93
CA GLU A 42 -9.06 -27.39 -7.06
C GLU A 42 -10.27 -26.63 -7.59
N ILE A 43 -11.39 -27.34 -7.81
CA ILE A 43 -12.66 -26.74 -8.24
C ILE A 43 -13.15 -25.72 -7.20
N ALA A 44 -13.14 -26.08 -5.91
CA ALA A 44 -13.58 -25.17 -4.85
C ALA A 44 -12.69 -23.93 -4.77
N GLY A 45 -11.38 -24.12 -4.90
CA GLY A 45 -10.40 -23.04 -4.95
C GLY A 45 -10.61 -22.10 -6.13
N ALA A 46 -10.70 -22.65 -7.34
CA ALA A 46 -10.84 -21.89 -8.57
C ALA A 46 -12.16 -21.09 -8.59
N LEU A 47 -13.28 -21.70 -8.20
CA LEU A 47 -14.57 -21.01 -8.09
C LEU A 47 -14.59 -19.91 -7.02
N ALA A 48 -13.68 -19.95 -6.04
CA ALA A 48 -13.58 -18.92 -5.01
C ALA A 48 -12.79 -17.67 -5.44
N VAL A 49 -11.94 -17.77 -6.47
CA VAL A 49 -10.99 -16.69 -6.86
C VAL A 49 -11.12 -16.22 -8.30
N VAL A 50 -11.68 -17.04 -9.21
CA VAL A 50 -11.97 -16.65 -10.58
C VAL A 50 -13.21 -15.75 -10.61
N ARG A 51 -13.13 -14.69 -11.40
CA ARG A 51 -14.12 -13.62 -11.56
C ARG A 51 -14.51 -13.52 -13.03
N GLU A 52 -15.68 -12.92 -13.26
CA GLU A 52 -16.13 -12.60 -14.60
C GLU A 52 -15.13 -11.64 -15.29
N GLY A 53 -14.70 -12.00 -16.50
CA GLY A 53 -13.70 -11.25 -17.27
C GLY A 53 -12.23 -11.61 -17.01
N ASP A 54 -11.92 -12.54 -16.09
CA ASP A 54 -10.54 -13.02 -15.93
C ASP A 54 -10.08 -13.82 -17.17
N ARG A 55 -8.76 -13.83 -17.40
CA ARG A 55 -8.10 -14.77 -18.32
C ARG A 55 -7.41 -15.86 -17.49
N VAL A 56 -7.91 -17.10 -17.61
CA VAL A 56 -7.46 -18.24 -16.79
C VAL A 56 -6.47 -19.09 -17.59
N LEU A 57 -5.29 -19.31 -17.02
CA LEU A 57 -4.30 -20.26 -17.55
C LEU A 57 -4.32 -21.52 -16.68
N GLU A 58 -4.61 -22.67 -17.28
CA GLU A 58 -4.63 -23.97 -16.61
C GLU A 58 -3.47 -24.82 -17.14
N LEU A 59 -2.58 -25.25 -16.24
CA LEU A 59 -1.46 -26.12 -16.57
C LEU A 59 -1.73 -27.48 -15.93
N GLY A 60 -1.86 -28.51 -16.76
CA GLY A 60 -2.31 -29.84 -16.36
C GLY A 60 -3.82 -29.98 -16.44
N ALA A 61 -4.37 -29.97 -17.66
CA ALA A 61 -5.83 -29.98 -17.84
C ALA A 61 -6.49 -31.30 -17.40
N GLY A 62 -5.75 -32.41 -17.44
CA GLY A 62 -6.27 -33.74 -17.12
C GLY A 62 -7.47 -34.10 -17.99
N LEU A 63 -8.60 -34.44 -17.36
CA LEU A 63 -9.84 -34.72 -18.11
C LEU A 63 -10.57 -33.44 -18.58
N GLY A 64 -10.01 -32.25 -18.32
CA GLY A 64 -10.56 -30.95 -18.70
C GLY A 64 -11.69 -30.46 -17.79
N ILE A 65 -11.88 -31.08 -16.63
CA ILE A 65 -13.08 -30.88 -15.79
C ILE A 65 -12.97 -29.59 -14.98
N VAL A 66 -11.84 -29.32 -14.31
CA VAL A 66 -11.63 -28.09 -13.53
C VAL A 66 -11.87 -26.86 -14.39
N GLY A 67 -11.13 -26.71 -15.50
CA GLY A 67 -11.29 -25.61 -16.44
C GLY A 67 -12.71 -25.46 -16.97
N ALA A 68 -13.41 -26.56 -17.30
CA ALA A 68 -14.78 -26.49 -17.80
C ALA A 68 -15.79 -26.07 -16.71
N VAL A 69 -15.59 -26.52 -15.47
CA VAL A 69 -16.41 -26.08 -14.33
C VAL A 69 -16.20 -24.59 -14.08
N VAL A 70 -14.95 -24.11 -14.15
CA VAL A 70 -14.61 -22.69 -14.04
C VAL A 70 -15.25 -21.88 -15.16
N ALA A 71 -15.08 -22.28 -16.42
CA ALA A 71 -15.63 -21.58 -17.59
C ALA A 71 -17.16 -21.45 -17.49
N ARG A 72 -17.84 -22.53 -17.11
CA ARG A 72 -19.31 -22.55 -16.97
C ARG A 72 -19.82 -21.68 -15.83
N ASN A 73 -19.18 -21.73 -14.67
CA ASN A 73 -19.75 -21.18 -13.43
C ASN A 73 -19.19 -19.79 -13.06
N ALA A 74 -17.92 -19.50 -13.38
CA ALA A 74 -17.27 -18.23 -13.06
C ALA A 74 -17.29 -17.22 -14.23
N ARG A 75 -17.56 -17.69 -15.47
CA ARG A 75 -17.68 -16.86 -16.69
C ARG A 75 -16.45 -15.97 -16.96
N PRO A 76 -15.23 -16.54 -16.98
CA PRO A 76 -14.03 -15.81 -17.41
C PRO A 76 -14.12 -15.35 -18.87
N GLU A 77 -13.27 -14.41 -19.27
CA GLU A 77 -13.12 -14.00 -20.68
C GLU A 77 -12.58 -15.15 -21.54
N ALA A 78 -11.58 -15.86 -21.03
CA ALA A 78 -10.96 -16.99 -21.71
C ALA A 78 -10.31 -17.97 -20.71
N VAL A 79 -10.30 -19.25 -21.06
CA VAL A 79 -9.52 -20.30 -20.39
C VAL A 79 -8.60 -20.96 -21.41
N LEU A 80 -7.30 -20.88 -21.18
CA LEU A 80 -6.30 -21.58 -21.97
C LEU A 80 -5.69 -22.69 -21.14
N SER A 81 -5.89 -23.92 -21.57
CA SER A 81 -5.44 -25.13 -20.87
C SER A 81 -4.28 -25.81 -21.60
N PHE A 82 -3.35 -26.38 -20.85
CA PHE A 82 -2.24 -27.18 -21.36
C PHE A 82 -2.29 -28.60 -20.80
N GLU A 83 -2.16 -29.59 -21.69
CA GLU A 83 -2.10 -31.01 -21.31
C GLU A 83 -0.96 -31.71 -22.05
N ALA A 84 -0.09 -32.37 -21.29
CA ALA A 84 1.08 -33.03 -21.85
C ALA A 84 0.73 -34.37 -22.53
N ASN A 85 -0.26 -35.10 -22.02
CA ASN A 85 -0.68 -36.39 -22.56
C ASN A 85 -1.57 -36.23 -23.81
N PRO A 86 -1.05 -36.56 -25.01
CA PRO A 86 -1.80 -36.40 -26.26
C PRO A 86 -3.09 -37.23 -26.30
N ASN A 87 -3.16 -38.32 -25.53
CA ASN A 87 -4.30 -39.23 -25.52
C ASN A 87 -5.55 -38.65 -24.84
N LEU A 88 -5.41 -37.55 -24.10
CA LEU A 88 -6.54 -36.90 -23.43
C LEU A 88 -7.21 -35.81 -24.25
N LEU A 89 -6.49 -35.17 -25.19
CA LEU A 89 -7.04 -34.04 -25.95
C LEU A 89 -8.36 -34.36 -26.65
N PRO A 90 -8.57 -35.52 -27.30
CA PRO A 90 -9.85 -35.81 -27.93
C PRO A 90 -11.04 -35.79 -26.96
N TYR A 91 -10.80 -36.17 -25.69
CA TYR A 91 -11.83 -36.23 -24.66
C TYR A 91 -12.06 -34.87 -24.02
N ILE A 92 -11.00 -34.09 -23.80
CA ILE A 92 -11.10 -32.70 -23.34
C ILE A 92 -11.88 -31.86 -24.36
N GLN A 93 -11.52 -31.97 -25.64
CA GLN A 93 -12.22 -31.28 -26.74
C GLN A 93 -13.69 -31.72 -26.84
N ALA A 94 -13.97 -33.02 -26.69
CA ALA A 94 -15.35 -33.51 -26.65
C ALA A 94 -16.14 -32.95 -25.46
N LEU A 95 -15.50 -32.79 -24.29
CA LEU A 95 -16.08 -32.18 -23.11
C LEU A 95 -16.38 -30.69 -23.33
N TYR A 96 -15.46 -29.93 -23.94
CA TYR A 96 -15.71 -28.52 -24.24
C TYR A 96 -16.86 -28.36 -25.23
N LYS A 97 -16.87 -29.18 -26.29
CA LYS A 97 -17.92 -29.17 -27.32
C LYS A 97 -19.30 -29.53 -26.78
N ILE A 98 -19.45 -30.60 -26.00
CA ILE A 98 -20.76 -31.03 -25.49
C ILE A 98 -21.36 -30.03 -24.48
N ASN A 99 -20.54 -29.14 -23.92
CA ASN A 99 -20.96 -28.07 -23.03
C ASN A 99 -21.04 -26.70 -23.71
N GLY A 100 -20.70 -26.58 -25.00
CA GLY A 100 -20.71 -25.31 -25.73
C GLY A 100 -19.67 -24.31 -25.23
N LEU A 101 -18.49 -24.80 -24.80
CA LEU A 101 -17.42 -23.99 -24.22
C LEU A 101 -16.30 -23.64 -25.21
N GLU A 102 -16.42 -24.04 -26.49
CA GLU A 102 -15.37 -23.88 -27.51
C GLU A 102 -15.02 -22.40 -27.81
N ASP A 103 -15.93 -21.45 -27.55
CA ASP A 103 -15.68 -20.01 -27.75
C ASP A 103 -14.85 -19.38 -26.61
N VAL A 104 -14.82 -20.03 -25.44
CA VAL A 104 -14.15 -19.50 -24.23
C VAL A 104 -13.00 -20.40 -23.76
N MET A 105 -12.90 -21.63 -24.26
CA MET A 105 -11.87 -22.60 -23.86
C MET A 105 -11.06 -23.13 -25.02
N GLU A 106 -9.74 -23.17 -24.83
CA GLU A 106 -8.78 -23.81 -25.73
C GLU A 106 -7.91 -24.78 -24.93
N VAL A 107 -7.60 -25.96 -25.49
CA VAL A 107 -6.58 -26.87 -24.93
C VAL A 107 -5.44 -27.09 -25.93
N ARG A 108 -4.20 -26.99 -25.46
CA ARG A 108 -2.98 -27.21 -26.25
C ARG A 108 -2.17 -28.39 -25.72
N ASN A 109 -1.62 -29.20 -26.63
CA ASN A 109 -0.69 -30.25 -26.27
C ASN A 109 0.73 -29.72 -26.17
N ALA A 110 1.14 -29.32 -24.97
CA ALA A 110 2.52 -28.90 -24.70
C ALA A 110 2.84 -28.92 -23.19
N VAL A 111 4.13 -28.96 -22.87
CA VAL A 111 4.66 -28.68 -21.53
C VAL A 111 5.07 -27.21 -21.44
N VAL A 112 4.63 -26.50 -20.41
CA VAL A 112 5.00 -25.09 -20.20
C VAL A 112 6.29 -25.01 -19.37
N LEU A 113 7.29 -24.30 -19.89
CA LEU A 113 8.59 -24.10 -19.24
C LEU A 113 8.87 -22.62 -19.01
N ALA A 114 9.43 -22.30 -17.85
CA ALA A 114 9.84 -20.93 -17.48
C ALA A 114 11.19 -20.51 -18.11
N SER A 115 12.08 -21.48 -18.36
CA SER A 115 13.42 -21.23 -18.90
C SER A 115 13.39 -20.62 -20.31
N GLU A 116 14.19 -19.57 -20.54
CA GLU A 116 14.39 -19.00 -21.87
C GLU A 116 15.13 -19.97 -22.82
N ALA A 117 16.00 -20.81 -22.27
CA ALA A 117 16.70 -21.86 -23.01
C ALA A 117 15.84 -23.14 -23.10
N ARG A 118 14.60 -23.02 -23.57
CA ARG A 118 13.67 -24.16 -23.70
C ARG A 118 13.95 -24.98 -24.97
N PRO A 119 13.97 -26.32 -24.90
CA PRO A 119 14.03 -27.17 -26.09
C PRO A 119 12.68 -27.15 -26.85
N GLU A 120 12.65 -27.52 -28.13
CA GLU A 120 11.40 -27.58 -28.92
C GLU A 120 10.42 -28.61 -28.37
N ALA A 121 10.93 -29.74 -27.85
CA ALA A 121 10.18 -30.80 -27.20
C ALA A 121 10.94 -31.35 -25.98
N VAL A 122 10.21 -31.99 -25.07
CA VAL A 122 10.75 -32.70 -23.90
C VAL A 122 10.20 -34.12 -23.81
N ALA A 123 11.00 -35.02 -23.28
CA ALA A 123 10.57 -36.36 -22.92
C ALA A 123 9.60 -36.31 -21.73
N PHE A 124 8.39 -36.84 -21.93
CA PHE A 124 7.33 -36.94 -20.93
C PHE A 124 6.96 -38.41 -20.72
N HIS A 125 6.85 -38.86 -19.47
CA HIS A 125 6.66 -40.27 -19.15
C HIS A 125 5.19 -40.58 -18.82
N LEU A 126 4.50 -41.26 -19.74
CA LEU A 126 3.10 -41.68 -19.55
C LEU A 126 3.00 -42.82 -18.52
N ARG A 127 2.08 -42.71 -17.55
CA ARG A 127 1.72 -43.79 -16.61
C ARG A 127 0.40 -44.47 -16.98
N ASN A 128 0.28 -45.77 -16.66
CA ASN A 128 -0.91 -46.59 -16.90
C ASN A 128 -2.16 -46.14 -16.12
N SER A 129 -1.98 -45.47 -14.97
CA SER A 129 -3.03 -44.63 -14.37
C SER A 129 -2.66 -43.18 -14.67
N PHE A 130 -3.50 -42.46 -15.40
CA PHE A 130 -3.23 -41.09 -15.85
C PHE A 130 -2.77 -40.13 -14.71
N LEU A 131 -3.25 -40.32 -13.47
CA LEU A 131 -2.70 -39.65 -12.27
C LEU A 131 -1.25 -40.06 -12.05
N GLY A 132 -0.32 -39.14 -12.27
CA GLY A 132 1.12 -39.31 -12.03
C GLY A 132 2.00 -39.38 -13.28
N SER A 133 1.52 -39.03 -14.48
CA SER A 133 2.44 -38.81 -15.61
C SER A 133 3.27 -37.56 -15.33
N SER A 134 4.59 -37.65 -15.38
CA SER A 134 5.49 -36.55 -14.97
C SER A 134 6.74 -36.49 -15.83
N LEU A 135 7.51 -35.41 -15.67
CA LEU A 135 8.81 -35.22 -16.33
C LEU A 135 9.91 -36.11 -15.72
N THR A 136 9.67 -36.76 -14.57
CA THR A 136 10.68 -37.54 -13.84
C THR A 136 10.30 -39.03 -13.76
N ASP A 137 11.19 -39.92 -14.20
CA ASP A 137 11.03 -41.37 -14.02
C ASP A 137 11.36 -41.77 -12.57
N THR A 138 10.33 -42.12 -11.79
CA THR A 138 10.50 -42.60 -10.41
C THR A 138 10.39 -44.12 -10.32
N GLY A 139 11.01 -44.89 -11.22
CA GLY A 139 11.53 -46.27 -11.04
C GLY A 139 10.63 -47.37 -10.42
N LYS A 140 9.33 -47.13 -10.17
CA LYS A 140 8.45 -48.01 -9.40
C LYS A 140 7.35 -48.67 -10.24
N ARG A 141 7.25 -48.43 -11.55
CA ARG A 141 6.37 -49.10 -12.55
C ARG A 141 6.74 -48.68 -13.99
N GLU A 142 6.40 -49.51 -14.99
CA GLU A 142 6.65 -49.25 -16.43
C GLU A 142 6.02 -47.92 -16.89
N THR A 143 6.82 -47.09 -17.57
CA THR A 143 6.41 -45.83 -18.20
C THR A 143 6.64 -45.91 -19.71
N THR A 144 5.88 -45.15 -20.50
CA THR A 144 6.15 -44.97 -21.94
C THR A 144 6.62 -43.53 -22.18
N PRO A 145 7.88 -43.31 -22.58
CA PRO A 145 8.35 -41.97 -22.92
C PRO A 145 7.72 -41.52 -24.24
N ILE A 146 7.25 -40.28 -24.28
CA ILE A 146 6.79 -39.59 -25.48
C ILE A 146 7.47 -38.22 -25.58
N GLU A 147 7.67 -37.73 -26.80
CA GLU A 147 8.13 -36.35 -27.02
C GLU A 147 6.94 -35.41 -27.05
N VAL A 148 6.93 -34.40 -26.19
CA VAL A 148 5.86 -33.40 -26.08
C VAL A 148 6.42 -32.01 -26.39
N PRO A 149 5.79 -31.23 -27.27
CA PRO A 149 6.23 -29.86 -27.57
C PRO A 149 6.30 -28.99 -26.30
N THR A 150 7.17 -27.97 -26.32
CA THR A 150 7.20 -26.98 -25.22
C THR A 150 6.53 -25.67 -25.60
N ALA A 151 5.94 -25.01 -24.59
CA ALA A 151 5.48 -23.63 -24.66
C ALA A 151 6.25 -22.78 -23.63
N GLY A 152 6.61 -21.55 -24.01
CA GLY A 152 7.35 -20.65 -23.14
C GLY A 152 6.42 -19.84 -22.22
N TRP A 153 6.71 -19.83 -20.91
CA TRP A 153 5.97 -19.02 -19.95
C TRP A 153 5.94 -17.54 -20.32
N ALA A 154 7.08 -16.96 -20.71
CA ALA A 154 7.18 -15.54 -21.07
C ALA A 154 6.30 -15.16 -22.26
N ASP A 155 6.16 -16.05 -23.24
CA ASP A 155 5.29 -15.82 -24.40
C ASP A 155 3.81 -15.88 -24.00
N LEU A 156 3.45 -16.74 -23.06
CA LEU A 156 2.10 -16.81 -22.49
C LEU A 156 1.77 -15.56 -21.66
N VAL A 157 2.69 -15.09 -20.83
CA VAL A 157 2.49 -13.84 -20.07
C VAL A 157 2.30 -12.66 -21.02
N ARG A 158 3.11 -12.57 -22.09
CA ARG A 158 3.03 -11.48 -23.07
C ARG A 158 1.78 -11.54 -23.94
N GLY A 159 1.46 -12.72 -24.47
CA GLY A 159 0.39 -12.91 -25.46
C GLY A 159 -0.97 -13.22 -24.84
N PHE A 160 -1.01 -14.13 -23.86
CA PHE A 160 -2.25 -14.52 -23.19
C PHE A 160 -2.56 -13.67 -21.96
N ARG A 161 -1.59 -13.02 -21.30
CA ARG A 161 -1.83 -12.13 -20.14
C ARG A 161 -2.78 -12.70 -19.08
N PRO A 162 -2.43 -13.85 -18.46
CA PRO A 162 -3.30 -14.49 -17.47
C PRO A 162 -3.49 -13.65 -16.21
N ASP A 163 -4.72 -13.66 -15.67
CA ASP A 163 -5.08 -13.09 -14.37
C ASP A 163 -5.10 -14.17 -13.27
N VAL A 164 -5.42 -15.41 -13.63
CA VAL A 164 -5.52 -16.54 -12.70
C VAL A 164 -4.75 -17.74 -13.26
N LEU A 165 -3.95 -18.37 -12.41
CA LEU A 165 -3.21 -19.59 -12.73
C LEU A 165 -3.80 -20.78 -11.95
N ILE A 166 -4.14 -21.86 -12.67
CA ILE A 166 -4.47 -23.17 -12.09
C ILE A 166 -3.31 -24.10 -12.44
N LEU A 167 -2.69 -24.71 -11.43
CA LEU A 167 -1.42 -25.40 -11.56
C LEU A 167 -1.46 -26.78 -10.91
N ASP A 168 -1.50 -27.81 -11.76
CA ASP A 168 -1.43 -29.22 -11.38
C ASP A 168 -0.57 -29.98 -12.42
N ILE A 169 0.76 -29.83 -12.33
CA ILE A 169 1.71 -30.34 -13.35
C ILE A 169 2.71 -31.37 -12.82
N GLU A 170 2.41 -31.96 -11.67
CA GLU A 170 3.07 -33.17 -11.15
C GLU A 170 4.61 -33.12 -11.26
N GLY A 171 5.23 -32.09 -10.68
CA GLY A 171 6.68 -32.02 -10.46
C GLY A 171 7.45 -30.85 -11.08
N ALA A 172 6.80 -30.00 -11.89
CA ALA A 172 7.41 -28.80 -12.48
C ALA A 172 6.97 -27.48 -11.84
N GLU A 173 6.22 -27.54 -10.74
CA GLU A 173 5.65 -26.36 -10.07
C GLU A 173 6.74 -25.45 -9.52
N LEU A 174 7.80 -26.03 -8.94
CA LEU A 174 8.86 -25.25 -8.30
C LEU A 174 9.64 -24.40 -9.32
N ASP A 175 9.98 -24.96 -10.46
CA ASP A 175 10.73 -24.26 -11.51
C ASP A 175 9.91 -23.11 -12.08
N LEU A 176 8.61 -23.34 -12.31
CA LEU A 176 7.70 -22.29 -12.75
C LEU A 176 7.55 -21.17 -11.70
N LEU A 177 7.40 -21.52 -10.43
CA LEU A 177 7.22 -20.54 -9.35
C LEU A 177 8.49 -19.74 -9.04
N ARG A 178 9.68 -20.29 -9.33
CA ARG A 178 10.96 -19.62 -9.11
C ARG A 178 11.37 -18.72 -10.26
N ASP A 179 11.23 -19.24 -11.48
CA ASP A 179 11.81 -18.61 -12.67
C ASP A 179 10.76 -17.88 -13.52
N GLY A 180 9.47 -18.14 -13.30
CA GLY A 180 8.38 -17.48 -14.02
C GLY A 180 8.05 -16.10 -13.46
N ASP A 181 7.85 -15.11 -14.36
CA ASP A 181 7.25 -13.84 -13.99
C ASP A 181 5.77 -14.02 -13.63
N LEU A 182 5.44 -13.91 -12.34
CA LEU A 182 4.09 -14.04 -11.82
C LEU A 182 3.36 -12.69 -11.70
N THR A 183 3.99 -11.56 -12.04
CA THR A 183 3.53 -10.19 -11.69
C THR A 183 2.09 -9.92 -12.09
N GLY A 184 1.66 -10.38 -13.28
CA GLY A 184 0.28 -10.21 -13.78
C GLY A 184 -0.77 -11.12 -13.15
N ILE A 185 -0.35 -12.17 -12.43
CA ILE A 185 -1.26 -13.16 -11.84
C ILE A 185 -1.86 -12.63 -10.54
N ARG A 186 -3.18 -12.46 -10.49
CA ARG A 186 -3.93 -12.07 -9.28
C ARG A 186 -4.22 -13.24 -8.35
N ALA A 187 -4.44 -14.45 -8.86
CA ALA A 187 -4.75 -15.61 -8.03
C ALA A 187 -4.13 -16.90 -8.57
N ILE A 188 -3.79 -17.81 -7.66
CA ILE A 188 -3.21 -19.11 -7.98
C ILE A 188 -3.97 -20.20 -7.25
N VAL A 189 -4.38 -21.25 -7.95
CA VAL A 189 -4.80 -22.53 -7.36
C VAL A 189 -3.74 -23.55 -7.73
N ILE A 190 -3.12 -24.18 -6.75
CA ILE A 190 -1.96 -25.06 -6.97
C ILE A 190 -2.07 -26.33 -6.12
N GLU A 191 -1.88 -27.49 -6.76
CA GLU A 191 -1.66 -28.76 -6.08
C GLU A 191 -0.15 -29.01 -5.85
N PHE A 192 0.19 -29.58 -4.69
CA PHE A 192 1.57 -29.93 -4.32
C PHE A 192 1.76 -31.44 -4.26
N HIS A 193 2.87 -31.89 -4.85
CA HIS A 193 3.23 -33.30 -5.01
C HIS A 193 4.49 -33.66 -4.18
N PRO A 194 4.40 -33.76 -2.83
CA PRO A 194 5.55 -34.06 -1.98
C PRO A 194 6.18 -35.43 -2.25
N ASP A 195 5.47 -36.35 -2.90
CA ASP A 195 6.01 -37.65 -3.28
C ASP A 195 7.00 -37.55 -4.45
N LEU A 196 6.97 -36.47 -5.23
CA LEU A 196 7.85 -36.23 -6.37
C LEU A 196 9.11 -35.44 -5.99
N TYR A 197 8.96 -34.33 -5.25
CA TYR A 197 10.06 -33.43 -4.90
C TYR A 197 10.31 -33.27 -3.39
N GLY A 198 9.65 -34.10 -2.56
CA GLY A 198 9.87 -34.15 -1.12
C GLY A 198 9.29 -32.97 -0.34
N LYS A 199 9.31 -33.09 1.00
CA LYS A 199 8.95 -32.00 1.92
C LYS A 199 9.76 -30.71 1.66
N PRO A 200 11.08 -30.76 1.39
CA PRO A 200 11.85 -29.55 1.08
C PRO A 200 11.34 -28.84 -0.18
N GLY A 201 11.06 -29.57 -1.27
CA GLY A 201 10.50 -28.98 -2.48
C GLY A 201 9.11 -28.38 -2.25
N THR A 202 8.25 -29.05 -1.47
CA THR A 202 6.94 -28.47 -1.10
C THR A 202 7.09 -27.18 -0.28
N SER A 203 8.06 -27.12 0.63
CA SER A 203 8.34 -25.86 1.36
C SER A 203 8.80 -24.78 0.39
N ALA A 204 9.72 -25.11 -0.52
CA ALA A 204 10.24 -24.17 -1.50
C ALA A 204 9.15 -23.59 -2.40
N CYS A 205 8.18 -24.38 -2.88
CA CYS A 205 7.04 -23.85 -3.64
C CYS A 205 6.20 -22.88 -2.79
N LYS A 206 5.92 -23.23 -1.54
CA LYS A 206 5.15 -22.38 -0.62
C LYS A 206 5.86 -21.09 -0.29
N ASP A 207 7.18 -21.14 -0.15
CA ASP A 207 8.02 -19.97 0.11
C ASP A 207 8.14 -19.09 -1.15
N ALA A 208 8.23 -19.68 -2.34
CA ALA A 208 8.19 -18.95 -3.61
C ALA A 208 6.86 -18.20 -3.79
N LEU A 209 5.72 -18.85 -3.51
CA LEU A 209 4.40 -18.18 -3.55
C LEU A 209 4.34 -16.99 -2.59
N ARG A 210 4.83 -17.14 -1.36
CA ARG A 210 4.85 -16.05 -0.37
C ARG A 210 5.77 -14.92 -0.80
N ALA A 211 6.96 -15.24 -1.29
CA ALA A 211 7.92 -14.27 -1.80
C ALA A 211 7.36 -13.51 -3.01
N ALA A 212 6.61 -14.19 -3.86
CA ALA A 212 5.89 -13.61 -4.99
C ALA A 212 4.62 -12.85 -4.58
N GLY A 213 4.27 -12.76 -3.30
CA GLY A 213 3.17 -11.93 -2.80
C GLY A 213 1.81 -12.60 -2.68
N PHE A 214 1.76 -13.92 -2.74
CA PHE A 214 0.52 -14.65 -2.58
C PHE A 214 0.25 -15.01 -1.12
N ARG A 215 -0.98 -14.76 -0.67
CA ARG A 215 -1.50 -15.25 0.61
C ARG A 215 -2.52 -16.35 0.39
N LYS A 216 -2.32 -17.43 1.13
CA LYS A 216 -3.20 -18.60 1.16
C LYS A 216 -4.57 -18.21 1.73
N ARG A 217 -5.65 -18.64 1.07
CA ARG A 217 -7.02 -18.57 1.58
C ARG A 217 -7.36 -19.83 2.35
N ASP A 218 -7.29 -19.77 3.67
CA ASP A 218 -7.46 -20.95 4.52
C ASP A 218 -8.82 -21.64 4.35
N ALA A 219 -9.89 -20.89 4.05
CA ALA A 219 -11.24 -21.44 3.91
C ALA A 219 -11.42 -22.42 2.73
N VAL A 220 -10.56 -22.32 1.71
CA VAL A 220 -10.65 -23.10 0.45
C VAL A 220 -9.30 -23.72 0.08
N SER A 221 -8.46 -23.96 1.08
CA SER A 221 -7.14 -24.58 0.90
C SER A 221 -6.99 -25.77 1.83
N THR A 222 -6.40 -26.83 1.33
CA THR A 222 -6.09 -28.04 2.09
C THR A 222 -4.58 -28.19 2.28
N ARG A 223 -4.14 -29.38 2.70
CA ARG A 223 -2.72 -29.68 2.92
C ARG A 223 -1.94 -29.69 1.60
N PHE A 224 -2.57 -30.22 0.55
CA PHE A 224 -1.96 -30.46 -0.75
C PHE A 224 -2.42 -29.46 -1.79
N VAL A 225 -3.59 -28.84 -1.63
CA VAL A 225 -4.08 -27.82 -2.56
C VAL A 225 -4.13 -26.46 -1.88
N TRP A 226 -3.45 -25.46 -2.44
CA TRP A 226 -3.54 -24.09 -1.98
C TRP A 226 -4.26 -23.22 -3.00
N THR A 227 -5.26 -22.50 -2.51
CA THR A 227 -5.84 -21.36 -3.19
C THR A 227 -5.21 -20.11 -2.60
N CYS A 228 -4.51 -19.34 -3.41
CA CYS A 228 -3.86 -18.11 -3.01
C CYS A 228 -4.39 -16.94 -3.83
N GLU A 229 -4.59 -15.80 -3.19
CA GLU A 229 -4.73 -14.53 -3.91
C GLU A 229 -3.47 -13.72 -3.68
N ARG A 230 -3.02 -13.01 -4.72
CA ARG A 230 -1.98 -12.01 -4.60
C ARG A 230 -2.51 -11.01 -3.59
N GLU A 231 -1.90 -11.03 -2.42
CA GLU A 231 -1.98 -9.87 -1.57
C GLU A 231 -1.29 -8.78 -2.39
N ASP A 232 -1.97 -7.67 -2.64
CA ASP A 232 -1.23 -6.46 -2.97
C ASP A 232 -0.13 -6.39 -1.92
N LEU A 233 1.13 -6.68 -2.28
CA LEU A 233 2.26 -6.77 -1.34
C LEU A 233 2.49 -5.47 -0.55
N ASN A 234 1.67 -4.47 -0.86
CA ASN A 234 1.65 -3.11 -0.37
C ASN A 234 0.23 -2.64 0.04
N ALA A 235 -0.72 -3.56 0.23
CA ALA A 235 -2.00 -3.30 0.91
C ALA A 235 -1.86 -3.31 2.44
N GLN A 236 -0.64 -3.47 2.95
CA GLN A 236 -0.35 -3.21 4.35
C GLN A 236 0.02 -1.74 4.55
N PRO A 237 -0.54 -1.08 5.57
CA PRO A 237 -0.17 0.29 5.93
C PRO A 237 1.34 0.43 6.13
N PRO A 238 1.93 1.61 5.87
CA PRO A 238 3.35 1.83 6.08
C PRO A 238 3.70 1.66 7.55
N HIS A 239 4.84 1.04 7.82
CA HIS A 239 5.30 0.70 9.15
C HIS A 239 6.66 1.35 9.47
N PRO A 240 6.85 1.93 10.67
CA PRO A 240 8.08 2.66 11.00
C PRO A 240 9.32 1.76 11.16
N SER A 241 9.17 0.44 11.25
CA SER A 241 10.30 -0.49 11.31
C SER A 241 10.90 -0.86 9.94
N GLY A 242 10.44 -0.24 8.84
CA GLY A 242 10.96 -0.47 7.50
C GLY A 242 9.99 -1.18 6.56
N GLY A 243 10.48 -2.21 5.85
CA GLY A 243 9.79 -2.84 4.73
C GLY A 243 9.65 -1.89 3.54
N TRP A 244 8.54 -1.99 2.81
CA TRP A 244 8.29 -1.14 1.63
C TRP A 244 8.37 0.37 1.94
N SER A 245 8.14 0.78 3.20
CA SER A 245 8.24 2.17 3.66
C SER A 245 9.66 2.77 3.50
N GLU A 246 10.69 1.93 3.48
CA GLU A 246 12.11 2.29 3.28
C GLU A 246 12.68 1.75 1.95
N GLU A 247 11.85 1.20 1.08
CA GLU A 247 12.25 0.78 -0.25
C GLU A 247 12.12 1.91 -1.27
N ILE A 248 12.94 1.84 -2.30
CA ILE A 248 12.87 2.70 -3.48
C ILE A 248 12.74 1.78 -4.68
N VAL A 249 11.68 1.95 -5.47
CA VAL A 249 11.54 1.29 -6.76
C VAL A 249 11.73 2.30 -7.87
N GLU A 250 12.42 1.91 -8.94
CA GLU A 250 12.53 2.70 -10.16
C GLU A 250 11.64 2.09 -11.21
N VAL A 251 10.83 2.94 -11.86
CA VAL A 251 9.87 2.51 -12.86
C VAL A 251 10.16 3.23 -14.16
N GLU A 252 10.36 2.47 -15.23
CA GLU A 252 10.54 2.98 -16.58
C GLU A 252 9.19 3.24 -17.25
N ARG A 253 9.10 4.37 -17.96
CA ARG A 253 7.90 4.81 -18.67
C ARG A 253 6.58 4.77 -17.84
N PRO A 254 6.59 5.17 -16.56
CA PRO A 254 5.41 5.09 -15.72
C PRO A 254 4.40 6.15 -16.10
N VAL A 255 3.13 5.87 -15.83
CA VAL A 255 2.02 6.81 -16.01
C VAL A 255 1.56 7.32 -14.65
N VAL A 256 1.73 8.61 -14.40
CA VAL A 256 1.19 9.30 -13.22
C VAL A 256 -0.17 9.87 -13.55
N VAL A 257 -1.19 9.43 -12.82
CA VAL A 257 -2.58 9.84 -13.06
C VAL A 257 -3.05 10.74 -11.91
N PRO A 258 -3.27 12.05 -12.14
CA PRO A 258 -3.79 12.94 -11.13
C PRO A 258 -5.30 12.71 -10.88
N PRO A 259 -5.82 13.15 -9.73
CA PRO A 259 -7.22 12.96 -9.40
C PRO A 259 -8.13 13.85 -10.24
N ALA A 260 -9.21 13.31 -10.79
CA ALA A 260 -10.20 14.11 -11.55
C ALA A 260 -11.03 15.06 -10.68
N LYS A 261 -11.23 14.72 -9.40
CA LYS A 261 -12.00 15.52 -8.44
C LYS A 261 -11.37 15.54 -7.06
N ARG A 262 -11.68 16.59 -6.29
CA ARG A 262 -11.37 16.64 -4.86
C ARG A 262 -12.26 15.63 -4.13
N SER A 263 -11.65 14.78 -3.33
CA SER A 263 -12.32 13.82 -2.47
C SER A 263 -11.49 13.56 -1.20
N HIS A 264 -12.11 12.99 -0.17
CA HIS A 264 -11.37 12.51 1.00
C HIS A 264 -10.38 11.43 0.58
N VAL A 265 -10.88 10.37 -0.04
CA VAL A 265 -10.10 9.34 -0.74
C VAL A 265 -10.12 9.60 -2.25
N GLN A 266 -8.97 9.60 -2.90
CA GLN A 266 -8.82 9.96 -4.31
C GLN A 266 -8.52 8.74 -5.16
N VAL A 267 -9.01 8.74 -6.40
CA VAL A 267 -8.56 7.82 -7.44
C VAL A 267 -7.41 8.53 -8.16
N THR A 268 -6.18 8.12 -7.88
CA THR A 268 -4.93 8.74 -8.34
C THR A 268 -3.77 7.84 -7.94
N GLY A 269 -2.66 7.90 -8.67
CA GLY A 269 -1.49 7.10 -8.36
C GLY A 269 -0.52 7.03 -9.53
N VAL A 270 0.35 6.03 -9.47
CA VAL A 270 1.33 5.72 -10.50
C VAL A 270 1.02 4.32 -11.03
N LEU A 271 1.05 4.17 -12.34
CA LEU A 271 0.95 2.88 -13.04
C LEU A 271 2.27 2.60 -13.75
N ASP A 272 2.67 1.33 -13.83
CA ASP A 272 3.79 0.90 -14.66
C ASP A 272 3.43 0.94 -16.16
N ALA A 273 4.39 0.58 -17.02
CA ALA A 273 4.17 0.57 -18.47
C ALA A 273 3.09 -0.43 -18.94
N ASN A 274 2.77 -1.44 -18.12
CA ASN A 274 1.73 -2.44 -18.39
C ASN A 274 0.36 -2.04 -17.84
N GLY A 275 0.28 -0.93 -17.09
CA GLY A 275 -0.92 -0.42 -16.46
C GLY A 275 -1.17 -0.97 -15.05
N HIS A 276 -0.21 -1.69 -14.45
CA HIS A 276 -0.34 -2.17 -13.08
C HIS A 276 -0.01 -1.06 -12.07
N PRO A 277 -0.71 -0.98 -10.93
CA PRO A 277 -0.41 0.02 -9.91
C PRO A 277 0.98 -0.19 -9.30
N VAL A 278 1.82 0.84 -9.32
CA VAL A 278 3.04 0.85 -8.48
C VAL A 278 2.67 1.36 -7.10
N SER A 279 2.62 0.40 -6.22
CA SER A 279 2.15 0.48 -4.85
C SER A 279 2.92 1.40 -3.91
N HIS A 280 4.25 1.51 -4.04
CA HIS A 280 5.08 2.44 -3.26
C HIS A 280 4.59 3.89 -3.40
N ALA A 281 3.89 4.20 -4.50
CA ALA A 281 3.30 5.51 -4.73
C ALA A 281 2.06 5.82 -3.85
N GLY A 282 1.48 4.82 -3.19
CA GLY A 282 0.26 4.93 -2.40
C GLY A 282 0.38 5.83 -1.17
N HIS A 283 -0.61 6.67 -0.93
CA HIS A 283 -0.69 7.54 0.25
C HIS A 283 -1.61 6.92 1.30
N TRP A 284 -1.07 6.61 2.48
CA TRP A 284 -1.80 6.02 3.58
C TRP A 284 -2.00 7.03 4.72
N GLN A 285 -3.18 6.99 5.32
CA GLN A 285 -3.45 7.62 6.61
C GLN A 285 -3.93 6.55 7.59
N LYS A 286 -3.18 6.33 8.66
CA LYS A 286 -3.39 5.20 9.58
C LYS A 286 -3.41 3.90 8.76
N GLU A 287 -4.46 3.10 8.93
CA GLU A 287 -4.64 1.83 8.23
C GLU A 287 -5.36 1.96 6.87
N ARG A 288 -5.62 3.18 6.38
CA ARG A 288 -6.42 3.39 5.17
C ARG A 288 -5.59 3.96 4.02
N LEU A 289 -5.65 3.29 2.87
CA LEU A 289 -5.16 3.83 1.61
C LEU A 289 -6.07 4.99 1.15
N MET A 290 -5.48 6.16 0.98
CA MET A 290 -6.16 7.41 0.61
C MET A 290 -6.09 7.69 -0.89
N THR A 291 -5.29 6.93 -1.64
CA THR A 291 -5.12 7.03 -3.09
C THR A 291 -5.39 5.65 -3.71
N HIS A 292 -6.64 5.40 -4.08
CA HIS A 292 -7.01 4.19 -4.80
C HIS A 292 -6.40 4.19 -6.20
N PRO A 293 -5.92 3.04 -6.68
CA PRO A 293 -5.34 2.93 -8.01
C PRO A 293 -6.28 3.43 -9.12
N PRO A 294 -5.79 4.25 -10.04
CA PRO A 294 -6.52 4.69 -11.22
C PRO A 294 -6.51 3.60 -12.30
N ALA A 295 -7.46 3.66 -13.24
CA ALA A 295 -7.35 2.91 -14.49
C ALA A 295 -6.32 3.54 -15.43
N MET A 296 -5.74 2.74 -16.34
CA MET A 296 -4.83 3.23 -17.37
C MET A 296 -5.56 4.27 -18.27
N PRO A 297 -5.03 5.50 -18.40
CA PRO A 297 -5.65 6.53 -19.23
C PRO A 297 -5.45 6.22 -20.72
N ARG A 298 -6.36 6.73 -21.56
CA ARG A 298 -6.26 6.60 -23.04
C ARG A 298 -5.18 7.47 -23.65
N ALA A 299 -4.83 8.58 -23.00
CA ALA A 299 -3.86 9.55 -23.47
C ALA A 299 -3.06 10.08 -22.28
N THR A 300 -1.78 10.36 -22.53
CA THR A 300 -0.83 10.89 -21.56
C THR A 300 0.00 12.00 -22.19
N GLU A 301 0.33 13.02 -21.40
CA GLU A 301 1.32 14.02 -21.77
C GLU A 301 2.73 13.48 -21.48
N ARG A 302 3.69 13.70 -22.38
CA ARG A 302 5.07 13.28 -22.13
C ARG A 302 5.76 14.23 -21.15
N LEU A 303 6.41 13.67 -20.13
CA LEU A 303 7.26 14.38 -19.18
C LEU A 303 8.69 13.81 -19.25
N PRO A 304 9.58 14.35 -20.10
CA PRO A 304 10.92 13.78 -20.26
C PRO A 304 11.73 13.85 -18.96
N GLY A 305 12.68 12.94 -18.81
CA GLY A 305 13.64 12.94 -17.70
C GLY A 305 13.34 11.97 -16.56
N ARG A 306 14.14 12.06 -15.50
CA ARG A 306 14.11 11.22 -14.30
C ARG A 306 13.57 12.01 -13.12
N TRP A 307 12.47 11.55 -12.56
CA TRP A 307 11.71 12.30 -11.55
C TRP A 307 11.65 11.55 -10.22
N LEU A 308 11.61 12.29 -9.11
CA LEU A 308 11.30 11.73 -7.80
C LEU A 308 9.80 11.81 -7.52
N TRP A 309 9.16 10.72 -7.13
CA TRP A 309 7.77 10.73 -6.70
C TRP A 309 7.62 11.38 -5.32
N GLY A 310 6.90 12.50 -5.28
CA GLY A 310 6.58 13.24 -4.05
C GLY A 310 5.24 12.86 -3.41
N GLY A 311 4.33 12.21 -4.14
CA GLY A 311 3.00 11.85 -3.64
C GLY A 311 1.94 12.93 -3.85
N VAL A 312 1.00 13.03 -2.89
CA VAL A 312 -0.09 14.01 -2.94
C VAL A 312 0.36 15.35 -2.36
N LEU A 313 0.27 16.42 -3.15
CA LEU A 313 0.67 17.76 -2.73
C LEU A 313 -0.46 18.50 -2.02
N TRP A 314 -0.22 18.79 -0.74
CA TRP A 314 -1.11 19.56 0.12
C TRP A 314 -0.70 21.02 0.18
N ARG A 315 -1.62 21.93 -0.17
CA ARG A 315 -1.40 23.38 -0.07
C ARG A 315 -1.58 23.96 1.33
N TYR A 316 -1.89 23.11 2.32
CA TYR A 316 -2.06 23.53 3.71
C TYR A 316 -0.87 23.04 4.53
N PHE A 317 -0.13 23.98 5.14
CA PHE A 317 1.17 23.73 5.76
C PHE A 317 1.21 22.49 6.68
N PRO A 318 0.27 22.27 7.60
CA PRO A 318 0.26 21.06 8.44
C PRO A 318 0.23 19.76 7.65
N HIS A 319 -0.64 19.64 6.64
CA HIS A 319 -0.70 18.43 5.82
C HIS A 319 0.49 18.34 4.85
N TYR A 320 1.08 19.46 4.45
CA TYR A 320 2.31 19.42 3.67
C TYR A 320 3.44 18.74 4.45
N ILE A 321 3.72 19.21 5.67
CA ILE A 321 4.82 18.70 6.49
C ILE A 321 4.56 17.32 7.11
N THR A 322 3.33 16.81 7.08
CA THR A 322 3.01 15.46 7.58
C THR A 322 2.66 14.46 6.50
N GLU A 323 2.29 14.88 5.29
CA GLU A 323 1.77 13.97 4.26
C GLU A 323 2.39 14.17 2.87
N SER A 324 2.89 15.35 2.52
CA SER A 324 3.52 15.59 1.21
C SER A 324 5.03 15.38 1.19
N ILE A 325 5.70 15.50 2.32
CA ILE A 325 7.17 15.37 2.39
C ILE A 325 7.65 13.94 2.68
N THR A 326 6.72 12.99 2.82
CA THR A 326 6.93 11.67 3.44
C THR A 326 7.89 10.75 2.69
N ARG A 327 8.28 11.14 1.48
CA ARG A 327 9.18 10.43 0.56
C ARG A 327 10.51 11.12 0.35
N LEU A 328 10.69 12.32 0.89
CA LEU A 328 11.91 13.12 0.71
C LEU A 328 13.13 12.51 1.41
N TRP A 329 12.95 11.45 2.20
CA TRP A 329 14.05 10.66 2.76
C TRP A 329 14.94 10.05 1.67
N ALA A 330 14.40 9.84 0.47
CA ALA A 330 15.16 9.34 -0.67
C ALA A 330 16.30 10.29 -1.09
N LEU A 331 16.21 11.59 -0.80
CA LEU A 331 17.27 12.57 -1.11
C LEU A 331 18.61 12.27 -0.41
N ASP A 332 18.62 11.43 0.63
CA ASP A 332 19.82 10.94 1.31
C ASP A 332 20.34 9.61 0.73
N ARG A 333 19.60 8.99 -0.19
CA ARG A 333 19.89 7.67 -0.76
C ARG A 333 20.16 7.71 -2.26
N ILE A 334 19.65 8.72 -2.94
CA ILE A 334 19.82 8.90 -4.39
C ILE A 334 20.55 10.21 -4.66
N ASP A 335 21.33 10.22 -5.73
CA ASP A 335 21.97 11.45 -6.20
C ASP A 335 20.95 12.39 -6.81
N ALA A 336 20.69 13.51 -6.12
CA ALA A 336 19.75 14.53 -6.57
C ALA A 336 20.19 15.22 -7.86
N ALA A 337 21.49 15.20 -8.22
CA ALA A 337 21.97 15.78 -9.47
C ALA A 337 21.48 14.99 -10.71
N GLY A 338 21.11 13.73 -10.54
CA GLY A 338 20.54 12.89 -11.58
C GLY A 338 19.02 13.01 -11.74
N LEU A 339 18.37 13.96 -11.06
CA LEU A 339 16.92 14.17 -11.11
C LEU A 339 16.57 15.50 -11.77
N ASP A 340 15.55 15.48 -12.62
CA ASP A 340 14.99 16.68 -13.25
C ASP A 340 14.03 17.43 -12.32
N GLY A 341 13.48 16.76 -11.32
CA GLY A 341 12.58 17.37 -10.34
C GLY A 341 11.84 16.38 -9.46
N ILE A 342 10.89 16.92 -8.68
CA ILE A 342 9.99 16.15 -7.83
C ILE A 342 8.57 16.23 -8.39
N LEU A 343 8.01 15.09 -8.76
CA LEU A 343 6.69 14.94 -9.36
C LEU A 343 5.63 14.67 -8.30
N TYR A 344 4.57 15.49 -8.30
CA TYR A 344 3.44 15.40 -7.39
C TYR A 344 2.11 15.35 -8.13
N VAL A 345 1.07 14.86 -7.46
CA VAL A 345 -0.34 15.05 -7.88
C VAL A 345 -1.05 16.04 -6.93
N PRO A 346 -1.99 16.87 -7.41
CA PRO A 346 -2.64 17.87 -6.57
C PRO A 346 -3.72 17.26 -5.67
N LYS A 347 -3.80 17.67 -4.40
CA LYS A 347 -4.96 17.32 -3.54
C LYS A 347 -6.28 17.91 -4.08
N ASN A 348 -6.21 19.06 -4.73
CA ASN A 348 -7.37 19.71 -5.36
C ASN A 348 -7.06 20.03 -6.83
N PRO A 349 -7.57 19.25 -7.79
CA PRO A 349 -7.19 19.39 -9.20
C PRO A 349 -7.66 20.72 -9.81
N LYS A 350 -8.78 21.28 -9.32
CA LYS A 350 -9.37 22.53 -9.85
C LYS A 350 -8.68 23.80 -9.36
N ARG A 351 -7.70 23.71 -8.46
CA ARG A 351 -7.05 24.90 -7.87
C ARG A 351 -5.77 25.23 -8.63
N ASP A 352 -5.73 26.41 -9.25
CA ASP A 352 -4.63 26.81 -10.13
C ASP A 352 -3.79 28.00 -9.64
N GLU A 353 -4.02 28.44 -8.41
CA GLU A 353 -3.18 29.46 -7.78
C GLU A 353 -1.72 29.00 -7.61
N ALA A 354 -0.77 29.93 -7.65
CA ALA A 354 0.65 29.70 -7.36
C ALA A 354 0.84 29.01 -5.99
N LEU A 355 1.83 28.11 -5.85
CA LEU A 355 2.09 27.41 -4.60
C LEU A 355 2.45 28.41 -3.47
N PRO A 356 1.91 28.22 -2.25
CA PRO A 356 2.40 28.94 -1.07
C PRO A 356 3.92 28.79 -0.91
N GLY A 357 4.62 29.87 -0.57
CA GLY A 357 6.09 29.91 -0.52
C GLY A 357 6.75 28.89 0.43
N PHE A 358 6.01 28.35 1.41
CA PHE A 358 6.53 27.37 2.35
C PHE A 358 6.95 26.04 1.70
N HIS A 359 6.43 25.68 0.52
CA HIS A 359 6.78 24.42 -0.14
C HIS A 359 8.27 24.43 -0.53
N MET A 360 8.67 25.42 -1.33
CA MET A 360 10.06 25.60 -1.74
C MET A 360 10.96 25.99 -0.56
N ALA A 361 10.45 26.75 0.41
CA ALA A 361 11.23 27.06 1.62
C ALA A 361 11.60 25.78 2.38
N PHE A 362 10.68 24.84 2.53
CA PHE A 362 10.96 23.55 3.19
C PHE A 362 11.97 22.70 2.41
N LEU A 363 11.86 22.64 1.07
CA LEU A 363 12.84 21.92 0.23
C LEU A 363 14.24 22.52 0.37
N ARG A 364 14.36 23.85 0.42
CA ARG A 364 15.65 24.52 0.70
C ARG A 364 16.17 24.17 2.09
N CYS A 365 15.31 24.11 3.11
CA CYS A 365 15.70 23.63 4.44
C CYS A 365 16.18 22.17 4.41
N MET A 366 15.72 21.33 3.47
CA MET A 366 16.24 19.97 3.23
C MET A 366 17.51 19.94 2.35
N GLY A 367 18.10 21.09 2.01
CA GLY A 367 19.25 21.18 1.11
C GLY A 367 18.91 20.72 -0.31
N CYS A 368 17.68 20.97 -0.78
CA CYS A 368 17.18 20.56 -2.08
C CYS A 368 16.67 21.77 -2.87
N SER A 369 17.15 21.92 -4.11
CA SER A 369 16.73 22.95 -5.06
C SER A 369 16.00 22.39 -6.28
N LEU A 370 15.67 21.09 -6.28
CA LEU A 370 14.93 20.46 -7.38
C LEU A 370 13.59 21.17 -7.60
N PRO A 371 13.18 21.39 -8.86
CA PRO A 371 11.88 21.97 -9.15
C PRO A 371 10.76 20.99 -8.79
N MET A 372 9.62 21.54 -8.41
CA MET A 372 8.40 20.76 -8.16
C MET A 372 7.51 20.78 -9.41
N HIS A 373 7.19 19.62 -9.96
CA HIS A 373 6.19 19.46 -11.02
C HIS A 373 4.90 18.91 -10.44
N ILE A 374 3.75 19.51 -10.79
CA ILE A 374 2.43 19.06 -10.37
C ILE A 374 1.70 18.52 -11.60
N ALA A 375 1.53 17.20 -11.70
CA ALA A 375 0.76 16.60 -12.77
C ALA A 375 -0.71 17.03 -12.66
N ARG A 376 -1.21 17.77 -13.66
CA ARG A 376 -2.62 18.21 -13.74
C ARG A 376 -3.43 17.42 -14.77
N ALA A 377 -2.76 16.77 -15.71
CA ALA A 377 -3.27 15.75 -16.59
C ALA A 377 -2.46 14.46 -16.39
N PRO A 378 -2.92 13.30 -16.89
CA PRO A 378 -2.10 12.09 -16.89
C PRO A 378 -0.79 12.32 -17.64
N VAL A 379 0.34 12.03 -17.01
CA VAL A 379 1.67 12.24 -17.57
C VAL A 379 2.45 10.93 -17.62
N GLN A 380 3.23 10.72 -18.67
CA GLN A 380 4.19 9.63 -18.79
C GLN A 380 5.61 10.17 -18.65
N ALA A 381 6.30 9.79 -17.57
CA ALA A 381 7.70 10.14 -17.36
C ALA A 381 8.63 9.16 -18.10
N ASP A 382 9.89 9.54 -18.39
CA ASP A 382 10.86 8.56 -18.91
C ASP A 382 11.25 7.56 -17.79
N VAL A 383 11.57 8.07 -16.58
CA VAL A 383 11.83 7.28 -15.37
C VAL A 383 11.22 7.97 -14.13
N LEU A 384 10.61 7.20 -13.24
CA LEU A 384 10.17 7.67 -11.92
C LEU A 384 10.81 6.85 -10.81
N VAL A 385 11.50 7.53 -9.89
CA VAL A 385 11.98 6.97 -8.64
C VAL A 385 10.86 7.09 -7.61
N VAL A 386 10.40 5.97 -7.07
CA VAL A 386 9.22 5.88 -6.19
C VAL A 386 9.62 5.33 -4.81
N PRO A 387 9.96 6.21 -3.86
CA PRO A 387 10.20 5.81 -2.48
C PRO A 387 8.90 5.44 -1.77
N GLY A 388 8.99 4.48 -0.85
CA GLY A 388 7.96 4.18 0.13
C GLY A 388 7.60 5.36 1.04
N GLN A 389 6.44 5.26 1.69
CA GLN A 389 5.97 6.28 2.62
C GLN A 389 6.71 6.15 3.96
N GLY A 390 7.82 6.89 4.11
CA GLY A 390 8.67 6.82 5.29
C GLY A 390 8.18 7.61 6.51
N PHE A 391 7.13 8.42 6.36
CA PHE A 391 6.51 9.22 7.44
C PHE A 391 5.01 9.42 7.15
N GLY A 392 4.23 9.87 8.14
CA GLY A 392 2.80 10.12 7.93
C GLY A 392 1.98 10.29 9.20
N LEU A 393 0.67 10.05 9.06
CA LEU A 393 -0.28 10.00 10.17
C LEU A 393 -0.62 8.53 10.48
N GLY A 394 -0.68 8.17 11.76
CA GLY A 394 -0.85 6.79 12.22
C GLY A 394 0.40 6.27 12.92
N GLU A 395 0.61 4.96 12.93
CA GLU A 395 1.81 4.34 13.50
C GLU A 395 3.11 4.87 12.85
N ILE A 396 3.07 5.09 11.54
CA ILE A 396 4.16 5.70 10.76
C ILE A 396 4.53 7.15 11.19
N SER A 397 3.78 7.77 12.11
CA SER A 397 4.17 9.05 12.73
C SER A 397 5.43 8.96 13.59
N ARG A 398 5.89 7.74 13.92
CA ARG A 398 7.24 7.49 14.46
C ARG A 398 8.35 7.82 13.45
N GLY A 399 8.04 7.80 12.16
CA GLY A 399 9.02 7.86 11.08
C GLY A 399 9.86 6.59 11.00
N THR A 400 10.13 6.19 9.78
CA THR A 400 11.14 5.18 9.46
C THR A 400 12.53 5.64 9.90
N GLU A 401 13.48 4.72 10.07
CA GLU A 401 14.87 5.09 10.35
C GLU A 401 15.44 5.93 9.21
N ALA A 402 15.17 5.53 7.96
CA ALA A 402 15.61 6.27 6.78
C ALA A 402 15.09 7.72 6.77
N PHE A 403 13.81 7.93 7.12
CA PHE A 403 13.24 9.28 7.19
C PHE A 403 13.82 10.11 8.33
N ARG A 404 13.93 9.55 9.54
CA ARG A 404 14.52 10.25 10.68
C ARG A 404 15.98 10.64 10.42
N ARG A 405 16.76 9.75 9.81
CA ARG A 405 18.15 10.03 9.42
C ARG A 405 18.22 11.15 8.38
N ALA A 406 17.37 11.12 7.36
CA ALA A 406 17.33 12.18 6.35
C ALA A 406 16.99 13.56 6.94
N ILE A 407 16.02 13.63 7.86
CA ILE A 407 15.73 14.88 8.58
C ILE A 407 16.96 15.31 9.40
N SER A 408 17.55 14.40 10.18
CA SER A 408 18.71 14.72 11.02
C SER A 408 19.93 15.21 10.23
N ASN A 409 20.17 14.66 9.04
CA ASN A 409 21.33 14.99 8.22
C ASN A 409 21.16 16.28 7.41
N ARG A 410 19.93 16.55 6.97
CA ARG A 410 19.67 17.60 5.97
C ARG A 410 18.95 18.80 6.53
N PHE A 411 17.94 18.59 7.38
CA PHE A 411 16.97 19.63 7.70
C PHE A 411 17.61 20.77 8.49
N GLY A 412 17.55 21.97 7.94
CA GLY A 412 18.13 23.19 8.51
C GLY A 412 19.65 23.16 8.61
N ARG A 413 20.37 22.34 7.83
CA ARG A 413 21.84 22.34 7.86
C ARG A 413 22.39 23.75 7.58
N GLY A 414 23.30 24.23 8.45
CA GLY A 414 23.88 25.58 8.38
C GLY A 414 23.03 26.69 9.03
N ILE A 415 21.89 26.37 9.64
CA ILE A 415 21.11 27.32 10.43
C ILE A 415 21.53 27.21 11.90
N GLU A 416 22.27 28.20 12.39
CA GLU A 416 22.73 28.21 13.77
C GLU A 416 21.57 28.41 14.76
N PRO A 417 21.64 27.83 15.97
CA PRO A 417 20.70 28.14 17.03
C PRO A 417 20.76 29.64 17.38
N GLU A 418 19.62 30.31 17.32
CA GLU A 418 19.50 31.71 17.72
C GLU A 418 18.17 31.90 18.44
N GLY A 419 18.18 32.55 19.61
CA GLY A 419 16.97 32.91 20.34
C GLY A 419 16.99 32.51 21.82
N PRO A 420 15.83 32.61 22.49
CA PRO A 420 15.72 32.35 23.93
C PRO A 420 15.68 30.85 24.25
N GLU A 421 16.23 30.46 25.40
CA GLU A 421 16.20 29.08 25.89
C GLU A 421 14.82 28.66 26.40
N ARG A 422 13.96 29.62 26.79
CA ARG A 422 12.57 29.39 27.22
C ARG A 422 11.62 29.95 26.18
N LEU A 423 10.89 29.06 25.50
CA LEU A 423 10.05 29.42 24.36
C LEU A 423 8.61 28.97 24.55
N TYR A 424 7.65 29.89 24.45
CA TYR A 424 6.23 29.58 24.39
C TYR A 424 5.73 29.67 22.95
N VAL A 425 5.35 28.54 22.37
CA VAL A 425 4.85 28.45 20.99
C VAL A 425 3.33 28.68 20.99
N SER A 426 2.97 29.94 20.71
CA SER A 426 1.60 30.41 20.74
C SER A 426 0.88 30.25 19.40
N ARG A 427 -0.42 29.98 19.50
CA ARG A 427 -1.38 29.87 18.41
C ARG A 427 -2.40 31.02 18.40
N SER A 428 -2.34 31.94 19.36
CA SER A 428 -3.38 32.96 19.58
C SER A 428 -3.66 33.83 18.34
N LYS A 429 -2.64 34.07 17.51
CA LYS A 429 -2.74 34.85 16.27
C LYS A 429 -3.12 34.04 15.01
N LEU A 430 -3.47 32.75 15.10
CA LEU A 430 -3.91 31.93 13.95
C LEU A 430 -5.38 32.16 13.54
N GLY A 431 -6.13 32.89 14.36
CA GLY A 431 -7.55 33.19 14.15
C GLY A 431 -8.51 32.03 14.47
N ALA A 432 -9.79 32.38 14.67
CA ALA A 432 -10.83 31.46 15.17
C ALA A 432 -11.05 30.20 14.30
N ASN A 433 -10.74 30.26 13.01
CA ASN A 433 -10.95 29.15 12.05
C ASN A 433 -9.92 28.01 12.14
N ARG A 434 -8.98 28.10 13.09
CA ARG A 434 -7.89 27.11 13.28
C ARG A 434 -7.99 26.34 14.60
N GLY A 435 -9.06 26.56 15.38
CA GLY A 435 -9.20 26.06 16.75
C GLY A 435 -8.22 26.75 17.70
N ALA A 436 -8.67 27.03 18.92
CA ALA A 436 -7.93 27.83 19.89
C ALA A 436 -7.96 27.21 21.29
N LEU A 437 -7.05 27.66 22.15
CA LEU A 437 -7.14 27.50 23.60
C LEU A 437 -7.76 28.80 24.15
N LEU A 438 -8.87 28.71 24.87
CA LEU A 438 -9.52 29.90 25.42
C LEU A 438 -8.62 30.51 26.50
N GLY A 439 -8.43 31.83 26.46
CA GLY A 439 -7.54 32.54 27.38
C GLY A 439 -6.05 32.50 27.01
N GLU A 440 -5.67 32.04 25.82
CA GLU A 440 -4.26 31.98 25.40
C GLU A 440 -3.49 33.32 25.55
N PRO A 441 -4.05 34.52 25.25
CA PRO A 441 -3.36 35.80 25.50
C PRO A 441 -3.12 36.11 26.99
N ILE A 442 -3.90 35.50 27.89
CA ILE A 442 -3.68 35.59 29.33
C ILE A 442 -2.53 34.67 29.72
N LEU A 443 -2.52 33.45 29.17
CA LEU A 443 -1.45 32.49 29.35
C LEU A 443 -0.10 33.01 28.83
N GLU A 444 -0.08 33.72 27.69
CA GLU A 444 1.11 34.40 27.17
C GLU A 444 1.75 35.30 28.24
N ARG A 445 0.97 36.21 28.83
CA ARG A 445 1.44 37.13 29.89
C ARG A 445 1.93 36.39 31.14
N LEU A 446 1.26 35.31 31.53
CA LEU A 446 1.66 34.49 32.68
C LEU A 446 2.99 33.77 32.42
N LEU A 447 3.20 33.28 31.20
CA LEU A 447 4.45 32.61 30.82
C LEU A 447 5.60 33.61 30.60
N GLU A 448 5.32 34.81 30.08
CA GLU A 448 6.31 35.89 30.02
C GLU A 448 6.84 36.25 31.41
N ALA A 449 5.97 36.30 32.42
CA ALA A 449 6.36 36.50 33.81
C ALA A 449 7.25 35.35 34.37
N GLU A 450 7.17 34.15 33.80
CA GLU A 450 8.02 33.00 34.10
C GLU A 450 9.30 32.94 33.22
N GLY A 451 9.54 34.00 32.44
CA GLY A 451 10.73 34.18 31.59
C GLY A 451 10.64 33.49 30.22
N TYR A 452 9.46 33.10 29.76
CA TYR A 452 9.27 32.56 28.41
C TYR A 452 9.13 33.69 27.38
N ALA A 453 9.78 33.53 26.24
CA ALA A 453 9.49 34.36 25.08
C ALA A 453 8.30 33.78 24.30
N VAL A 454 7.29 34.61 24.05
CA VAL A 454 6.15 34.25 23.20
C VAL A 454 6.58 34.25 21.74
N PHE A 455 6.34 33.14 21.05
CA PHE A 455 6.71 32.93 19.66
C PHE A 455 5.49 32.51 18.84
N HIS A 456 5.24 33.21 17.73
CA HIS A 456 4.13 32.95 16.81
C HIS A 456 4.67 32.46 15.46
N PRO A 457 4.82 31.14 15.24
CA PRO A 457 5.57 30.62 14.11
C PRO A 457 5.07 31.08 12.74
N GLN A 458 3.76 31.32 12.61
CA GLN A 458 3.13 31.78 11.37
C GLN A 458 3.57 33.18 10.91
N GLU A 459 4.16 33.98 11.79
CA GLU A 459 4.67 35.32 11.47
C GLU A 459 6.14 35.29 11.02
N HIS A 460 6.78 34.11 11.03
CA HIS A 460 8.20 33.97 10.77
C HIS A 460 8.51 33.01 9.60
N PRO A 461 9.54 33.32 8.80
CA PRO A 461 10.14 32.38 7.86
C PRO A 461 10.60 31.07 8.53
N LEU A 462 10.70 29.99 7.74
CA LEU A 462 10.99 28.64 8.27
C LEU A 462 12.40 28.52 8.87
N ASP A 463 13.38 29.25 8.34
CA ASP A 463 14.75 29.32 8.86
C ASP A 463 14.81 29.97 10.24
N VAL A 464 14.09 31.07 10.45
CA VAL A 464 13.93 31.70 11.77
C VAL A 464 13.26 30.73 12.75
N GLN A 465 12.21 30.02 12.32
CA GLN A 465 11.58 28.99 13.16
C GLN A 465 12.58 27.89 13.57
N ILE A 466 13.39 27.39 12.63
CA ILE A 466 14.42 26.39 12.92
C ILE A 466 15.44 26.92 13.95
N ALA A 467 15.97 28.13 13.75
CA ALA A 467 16.94 28.74 14.65
C ALA A 467 16.39 28.86 16.09
N ARG A 468 15.14 29.32 16.23
CA ARG A 468 14.46 29.47 17.53
C ARG A 468 14.21 28.12 18.22
N TYR A 469 13.77 27.10 17.47
CA TYR A 469 13.54 25.77 18.04
C TYR A 469 14.84 25.05 18.45
N ARG A 470 15.97 25.34 17.79
CA ARG A 470 17.29 24.82 18.17
C ARG A 470 17.88 25.48 19.41
N ALA A 471 17.63 26.78 19.57
CA ALA A 471 18.09 27.55 20.73
C ALA A 471 17.33 27.17 22.00
N ALA A 472 16.05 26.82 21.88
CA ALA A 472 15.22 26.48 23.02
C ALA A 472 15.71 25.23 23.79
N ARG A 473 15.51 25.27 25.11
CA ARG A 473 15.78 24.19 26.09
C ARG A 473 14.54 23.81 26.88
N LYS A 474 13.66 24.78 27.16
CA LYS A 474 12.32 24.55 27.71
C LYS A 474 11.28 25.13 26.76
N VAL A 475 10.46 24.27 26.18
CA VAL A 475 9.42 24.65 25.23
C VAL A 475 8.06 24.35 25.83
N ILE A 476 7.18 25.34 25.86
CA ILE A 476 5.75 25.12 26.12
C ILE A 476 5.02 25.42 24.83
N ALA A 477 4.10 24.56 24.41
CA ALA A 477 3.36 24.74 23.16
C ALA A 477 1.92 24.28 23.31
N VAL A 478 0.99 25.00 22.68
CA VAL A 478 -0.39 24.50 22.54
C VAL A 478 -0.45 23.41 21.47
N GLU A 479 -1.18 22.32 21.74
CA GLU A 479 -1.38 21.18 20.83
C GLU A 479 -1.73 21.64 19.42
N GLY A 480 -0.89 21.27 18.46
CA GLY A 480 -1.15 21.53 17.06
C GLY A 480 0.08 21.32 16.18
N SER A 481 -0.10 21.66 14.90
CA SER A 481 0.86 21.37 13.84
C SER A 481 2.24 22.00 13.99
N ALA A 482 2.37 23.07 14.79
CA ALA A 482 3.67 23.67 15.07
C ALA A 482 4.63 22.66 15.73
N LEU A 483 4.10 21.73 16.53
CA LEU A 483 4.90 20.69 17.17
C LEU A 483 5.43 19.63 16.19
N HIS A 484 4.78 19.42 15.03
CA HIS A 484 5.39 18.59 13.98
C HIS A 484 6.62 19.27 13.38
N PHE A 485 6.56 20.58 13.14
CA PHE A 485 7.73 21.30 12.62
C PHE A 485 8.83 21.44 13.67
N TYR A 486 8.48 21.69 14.93
CA TYR A 486 9.41 21.63 16.06
C TYR A 486 10.15 20.29 16.11
N ALA A 487 9.46 19.16 16.00
CA ALA A 487 10.09 17.84 16.04
C ALA A 487 11.20 17.64 14.98
N TYR A 488 11.08 18.28 13.81
CA TYR A 488 12.14 18.23 12.79
C TYR A 488 13.35 19.10 13.12
N ALA A 489 13.16 20.19 13.86
CA ALA A 489 14.19 21.21 14.09
C ALA A 489 14.83 21.15 15.48
N ALA A 490 14.13 20.61 16.47
CA ALA A 490 14.47 20.73 17.88
C ALA A 490 15.82 20.09 18.22
N GLY A 491 16.52 20.69 19.18
CA GLY A 491 17.66 20.05 19.83
C GLY A 491 17.22 18.83 20.65
N ARG A 492 18.05 17.79 20.69
CA ARG A 492 17.82 16.58 21.51
C ARG A 492 17.80 16.84 23.02
N ASP A 493 18.28 18.02 23.42
CA ASP A 493 18.36 18.46 24.81
C ASP A 493 17.22 19.38 25.26
N ALA A 494 16.21 19.60 24.42
CA ALA A 494 15.06 20.43 24.78
C ALA A 494 13.92 19.61 25.40
N ASP A 495 13.41 20.04 26.55
CA ASP A 495 12.16 19.51 27.10
C ASP A 495 10.96 20.27 26.53
N VAL A 496 9.86 19.57 26.33
CA VAL A 496 8.64 20.14 25.76
C VAL A 496 7.39 19.77 26.56
N ALA A 497 6.60 20.77 26.92
CA ALA A 497 5.26 20.62 27.48
C ALA A 497 4.21 20.96 26.40
N MET A 498 3.29 20.03 26.17
CA MET A 498 2.20 20.18 25.20
C MET A 498 0.87 20.42 25.93
N ILE A 499 0.36 21.66 25.84
CA ILE A 499 -0.92 22.06 26.41
C ILE A 499 -2.05 21.60 25.50
N LEU A 500 -2.92 20.73 26.02
CA LEU A 500 -4.03 20.20 25.23
C LEU A 500 -5.13 21.25 25.09
N ARG A 501 -5.43 21.64 23.85
CA ARG A 501 -6.66 22.41 23.53
C ARG A 501 -7.86 21.53 23.22
N ARG A 502 -7.64 20.22 23.01
CA ARG A 502 -8.66 19.20 22.74
C ARG A 502 -8.14 17.81 23.07
N ARG A 503 -9.05 16.88 23.37
CA ARG A 503 -8.76 15.43 23.45
C ARG A 503 -8.98 14.80 22.07
N SER A 504 -7.89 14.48 21.37
CA SER A 504 -7.93 13.97 20.00
C SER A 504 -6.86 12.90 19.77
N VAL A 505 -7.17 11.90 18.94
CA VAL A 505 -6.17 10.90 18.49
C VAL A 505 -4.98 11.57 17.81
N SER A 506 -5.18 12.72 17.15
CA SER A 506 -4.10 13.50 16.54
C SER A 506 -3.05 13.98 17.54
N THR A 507 -3.43 14.18 18.81
CA THR A 507 -2.50 14.53 19.89
C THR A 507 -1.46 13.42 20.09
N GLY A 508 -1.88 12.16 20.00
CA GLY A 508 -0.99 11.00 20.07
C GLY A 508 0.06 11.03 18.96
N PHE A 509 -0.33 11.31 17.72
CA PHE A 509 0.61 11.37 16.59
C PHE A 509 1.64 12.50 16.73
N ILE A 510 1.24 13.64 17.29
CA ILE A 510 2.18 14.73 17.61
C ILE A 510 3.18 14.26 18.67
N SER A 511 2.70 13.64 19.74
CA SER A 511 3.54 13.13 20.82
C SER A 511 4.56 12.10 20.32
N THR A 512 4.09 11.11 19.57
CA THR A 512 4.92 10.08 18.96
C THR A 512 5.97 10.68 18.02
N HIS A 513 5.60 11.68 17.23
CA HIS A 513 6.53 12.37 16.34
C HIS A 513 7.64 13.11 17.11
N VAL A 514 7.27 13.89 18.12
CA VAL A 514 8.24 14.61 18.96
C VAL A 514 9.19 13.62 19.64
N GLU A 515 8.65 12.58 20.28
CA GLU A 515 9.46 11.58 21.00
C GLU A 515 10.46 10.86 20.08
N SER A 516 9.99 10.40 18.92
CA SER A 516 10.82 9.59 18.01
C SER A 516 11.94 10.38 17.31
N PHE A 517 11.79 11.69 17.15
CA PHE A 517 12.76 12.56 16.46
C PHE A 517 13.70 13.27 17.44
N THR A 518 13.21 13.63 18.63
CA THR A 518 14.00 14.33 19.64
C THR A 518 14.62 13.40 20.68
N GLY A 519 14.05 12.20 20.85
CA GLY A 519 14.38 11.28 21.95
C GLY A 519 13.69 11.62 23.28
N ARG A 520 12.80 12.63 23.31
CA ARG A 520 12.10 13.07 24.53
C ARG A 520 10.59 13.10 24.33
N ALA A 521 9.87 12.37 25.18
CA ALA A 521 8.42 12.42 25.20
C ALA A 521 7.95 13.80 25.72
N PRO A 522 6.97 14.46 25.06
CA PRO A 522 6.40 15.68 25.60
C PRO A 522 5.65 15.40 26.91
N LEU A 523 5.72 16.34 27.86
CA LEU A 523 4.81 16.36 29.00
C LEU A 523 3.43 16.82 28.53
N TRP A 524 2.41 15.98 28.69
CA TRP A 524 1.04 16.35 28.34
C TRP A 524 0.43 17.16 29.48
N ILE A 525 -0.07 18.36 29.16
CA ILE A 525 -0.79 19.22 30.09
C ILE A 525 -2.28 19.18 29.71
N ASP A 526 -3.02 18.23 30.29
CA ASP A 526 -4.48 18.09 30.11
C ASP A 526 -5.22 18.75 31.28
N THR A 527 -5.56 20.02 31.10
CA THR A 527 -6.31 20.80 32.09
C THR A 527 -7.63 21.31 31.54
N LEU A 528 -8.14 20.68 30.47
CA LEU A 528 -9.39 21.09 29.84
C LEU A 528 -10.58 20.88 30.77
N ARG A 529 -11.22 21.98 31.16
CA ARG A 529 -12.40 21.98 32.03
C ARG A 529 -13.71 22.11 31.26
N ARG A 530 -13.71 22.83 30.14
CA ARG A 530 -14.89 23.03 29.28
C ARG A 530 -14.50 22.98 27.80
N ARG A 531 -15.48 22.66 26.96
CA ARG A 531 -15.35 22.66 25.51
C ARG A 531 -16.47 23.48 24.89
N TRP A 532 -16.10 24.35 23.96
CA TRP A 532 -17.01 25.26 23.29
C TRP A 532 -17.07 24.90 21.80
N ARG A 533 -18.27 24.65 21.26
CA ARG A 533 -18.49 24.37 19.84
C ARG A 533 -18.97 25.60 19.09
N SER A 534 -18.50 25.75 17.86
CA SER A 534 -19.01 26.76 16.93
C SER A 534 -20.49 26.50 16.65
N LYS A 535 -21.30 27.56 16.70
CA LYS A 535 -22.72 27.54 16.28
C LYS A 535 -22.86 27.40 14.75
N GLU A 536 -21.84 27.82 14.00
CA GLU A 536 -21.84 27.87 12.53
C GLU A 536 -21.25 26.61 11.89
N SER A 537 -20.51 25.80 12.64
CA SER A 537 -19.83 24.62 12.10
C SER A 537 -19.89 23.41 13.03
N ALA A 538 -20.36 22.28 12.48
CA ALA A 538 -20.33 20.99 13.17
C ALA A 538 -18.91 20.36 13.25
N ARG A 539 -17.87 21.03 12.73
CA ARG A 539 -16.50 20.48 12.70
C ARG A 539 -15.87 20.53 14.09
N SER A 540 -15.76 19.37 14.74
CA SER A 540 -15.16 19.22 16.07
C SER A 540 -13.74 19.79 16.20
N ARG A 541 -12.94 19.82 15.12
CA ARG A 541 -11.60 20.41 15.10
C ARG A 541 -11.56 21.93 15.35
N LEU A 542 -12.70 22.61 15.19
CA LEU A 542 -12.87 24.05 15.44
C LEU A 542 -13.35 24.33 16.86
N ALA A 543 -13.62 23.30 17.67
CA ALA A 543 -13.96 23.51 19.07
C ALA A 543 -12.81 24.21 19.80
N ILE A 544 -13.19 25.07 20.74
CA ILE A 544 -12.28 25.80 21.62
C ILE A 544 -12.29 25.10 22.98
N GLY A 545 -11.11 24.74 23.46
CA GLY A 545 -10.94 24.19 24.80
C GLY A 545 -10.70 25.30 25.80
N GLU A 546 -11.40 25.28 26.93
CA GLU A 546 -11.13 26.16 28.07
C GLU A 546 -10.35 25.39 29.12
N PRO A 547 -9.14 25.84 29.48
CA PRO A 547 -8.33 25.20 30.51
C PRO A 547 -8.64 25.73 31.91
N ASP A 548 -8.28 24.92 32.90
CA ASP A 548 -8.06 25.35 34.28
C ASP A 548 -6.62 25.85 34.42
N PHE A 549 -6.46 27.15 34.72
CA PHE A 549 -5.16 27.81 34.78
C PHE A 549 -4.35 27.40 36.02
N ALA A 550 -5.01 27.19 37.15
CA ALA A 550 -4.33 26.79 38.38
C ALA A 550 -3.81 25.34 38.27
N GLU A 551 -4.61 24.45 37.69
CA GLU A 551 -4.17 23.08 37.43
C GLU A 551 -3.06 23.03 36.37
N MET A 552 -3.13 23.90 35.35
CA MET A 552 -2.08 24.00 34.32
C MET A 552 -0.75 24.39 34.95
N GLN A 553 -0.76 25.39 35.84
CA GLN A 553 0.42 25.83 36.57
C GLN A 553 1.01 24.69 37.40
N LYS A 554 0.20 23.95 38.16
CA LYS A 554 0.68 22.81 38.98
C LYS A 554 1.41 21.77 38.13
N GLN A 555 0.85 21.40 36.98
CA GLN A 555 1.48 20.42 36.08
C GLN A 555 2.78 20.96 35.46
N LEU A 556 2.83 22.25 35.11
CA LEU A 556 4.05 22.90 34.62
C LEU A 556 5.15 22.99 35.70
N ILE A 557 4.80 23.25 36.96
CA ILE A 557 5.73 23.22 38.10
C ILE A 557 6.28 21.80 38.29
N ALA A 558 5.38 20.80 38.35
CA ALA A 558 5.77 19.41 38.52
C ALA A 558 6.68 18.91 37.39
N GLY A 559 6.48 19.41 36.17
CA GLY A 559 7.34 19.16 35.00
C GLY A 559 8.64 19.97 34.95
N GLY A 560 8.89 20.87 35.90
CA GLY A 560 10.07 21.72 35.94
C GLY A 560 10.14 22.74 34.79
N PHE A 561 8.98 23.16 34.25
CA PHE A 561 8.90 24.19 33.21
C PHE A 561 8.84 25.61 33.80
N ILE A 562 8.32 25.76 35.02
CA ILE A 562 8.21 27.05 35.73
C ILE A 562 8.65 26.89 37.19
N ALA A 563 9.05 27.98 37.86
CA ALA A 563 9.70 27.93 39.16
C ALA A 563 8.72 27.81 40.36
N GLY A 564 7.43 28.05 40.12
CA GLY A 564 6.38 28.06 41.15
C GLY A 564 6.05 29.47 41.64
N GLY A 565 4.95 29.62 42.38
CA GLY A 565 4.46 30.91 42.84
C GLY A 565 2.99 30.85 43.28
N PRO A 566 2.34 32.00 43.50
CA PRO A 566 0.90 32.07 43.72
C PRO A 566 0.13 31.37 42.60
N ALA A 567 -1.00 30.75 42.96
CA ALA A 567 -1.85 30.06 41.99
C ALA A 567 -2.26 31.00 40.85
N TRP A 568 -2.09 30.59 39.60
CA TRP A 568 -2.57 31.35 38.46
C TRP A 568 -4.09 31.53 38.57
N PRO A 569 -4.60 32.76 38.52
CA PRO A 569 -6.02 33.01 38.68
C PRO A 569 -6.77 32.43 37.49
N GLN A 570 -7.92 31.79 37.76
CA GLN A 570 -8.86 31.50 36.69
C GLN A 570 -9.44 32.83 36.19
N PRO A 571 -9.36 33.15 34.89
CA PRO A 571 -9.90 34.40 34.39
C PRO A 571 -11.43 34.48 34.56
N LEU A 572 -11.94 35.70 34.66
CA LEU A 572 -13.36 35.92 34.93
C LEU A 572 -14.21 35.43 33.75
N GLU A 573 -15.42 34.93 34.06
CA GLU A 573 -16.35 34.46 33.03
C GLU A 573 -16.63 35.55 31.97
N ALA A 574 -16.74 36.81 32.37
CA ALA A 574 -16.93 37.93 31.44
C ALA A 574 -15.77 38.11 30.44
N GLU A 575 -14.52 37.94 30.89
CA GLU A 575 -13.34 38.02 30.02
C GLU A 575 -13.27 36.82 29.06
N MET A 576 -13.61 35.63 29.57
CA MET A 576 -13.69 34.40 28.77
C MET A 576 -14.77 34.51 27.69
N GLN A 577 -15.94 35.04 28.02
CA GLN A 577 -17.01 35.28 27.04
C GLN A 577 -16.63 36.33 26.00
N ALA A 578 -15.91 37.39 26.40
CA ALA A 578 -15.41 38.41 25.47
C ALA A 578 -14.41 37.82 24.47
N LEU A 579 -13.50 36.95 24.92
CA LEU A 579 -12.54 36.24 24.06
C LEU A 579 -13.19 35.19 23.16
N LEU A 580 -14.21 34.49 23.67
CA LEU A 580 -14.92 33.44 22.95
C LEU A 580 -15.79 34.02 21.83
N GLY A 581 -16.45 35.16 22.10
CA GLY A 581 -17.39 35.80 21.19
C GLY A 581 -18.75 35.08 21.10
N PRO A 582 -19.73 35.64 20.37
CA PRO A 582 -21.12 35.18 20.39
C PRO A 582 -21.35 33.87 19.62
N ASN A 583 -20.37 33.42 18.83
CA ASN A 583 -20.54 32.34 17.85
C ASN A 583 -20.27 30.94 18.41
N TYR A 584 -20.10 30.79 19.72
CA TYR A 584 -19.85 29.51 20.36
C TYR A 584 -20.92 29.20 21.41
N ARG A 585 -21.11 27.90 21.66
CA ARG A 585 -21.97 27.37 22.73
C ARG A 585 -21.22 26.28 23.49
N LEU A 586 -21.53 26.12 24.77
CA LEU A 586 -21.01 25.02 25.57
C LEU A 586 -21.49 23.69 24.98
N ASP A 587 -20.59 22.72 24.94
CA ASP A 587 -20.82 21.40 24.35
C ASP A 587 -21.11 20.30 25.38
#